data_AF-A0A522Y834-F1
#
_entry.id   AF-A0A522Y834-F1
#
_cell.length_a   1.000
_cell.length_b   1.000
_cell.length_c   1.000
_cell.angle_alpha   90.00
_cell.angle_beta   90.00
_cell.angle_gamma   90.00
#
_symmetry.space_group_name_H-M   'P 1'
#
loop_
_entity.id
_entity.type
_entity.pdbx_description
1 polymer ?
#
loop_
_entity_poly.entity_id
_entity_poly.type
_entity_poly.pdbx_seq_one_letter_code
_entity_poly.pdbx_strand_id
1 'polypeptide(L)'
;LFDPSHMHYEHDRPSDAGGEPDLASMTRAAIARLSRNPNGYVLLVEGGRIDHAHHEGNAYRALGETIALSDAVRAAVAATSPDDTLIVVTADHSHTLSFGGYPVRGNPILGTVHGHRADGTVEQSLDGLGRPYTTLNYANGPGYVGASDKQPEGSKHYPHIIESPRAAQDRPDLTRVDTTAPSYMQETISPLSNETHGGDDVGIWATGPGSAAVRGNLEQNAIFHILLQATPKLRAAACRAGGCDANGVPVSMPASLPPKS
;
A
#
# COMPACT_ATOMS: atom_id res chain seq x y z
N LEU A 1 -5.63 20.84 6.06
CA LEU A 1 -4.23 20.39 5.91
C LEU A 1 -3.74 20.12 7.31
N PHE A 2 -3.29 18.89 7.57
CA PHE A 2 -3.04 18.39 8.92
C PHE A 2 -1.54 18.30 9.27
N ASP A 3 -0.67 18.30 8.26
CA ASP A 3 0.78 18.35 8.41
C ASP A 3 1.41 19.25 7.32
N PRO A 4 2.58 19.88 7.53
CA PRO A 4 3.32 20.61 6.50
C PRO A 4 3.75 19.78 5.28
N SER A 5 3.87 18.46 5.44
CA SER A 5 4.23 17.50 4.39
C SER A 5 3.28 16.29 4.45
N HIS A 6 3.84 15.08 4.53
CA HIS A 6 3.08 13.86 4.70
C HIS A 6 2.59 13.74 6.14
N MET A 7 1.34 13.34 6.29
CA MET A 7 0.80 12.93 7.59
C MET A 7 1.65 11.82 8.22
N HIS A 8 1.59 11.72 9.54
CA HIS A 8 2.24 10.64 10.26
C HIS A 8 1.69 9.28 9.83
N TYR A 9 2.54 8.24 9.93
CA TYR A 9 2.05 6.86 9.86
C TYR A 9 0.99 6.63 10.93
N GLU A 10 0.00 5.79 10.66
CA GLU A 10 -1.09 5.43 11.57
C GLU A 10 -0.58 4.96 12.93
N HIS A 11 0.55 4.25 12.97
CA HIS A 11 1.19 3.86 14.22
C HIS A 11 1.70 5.06 15.05
N ASP A 12 2.24 6.07 14.37
CA ASP A 12 2.88 7.24 14.99
C ASP A 12 1.85 8.36 15.26
N ARG A 13 0.76 8.41 14.49
CA ARG A 13 -0.31 9.41 14.50
C ARG A 13 -0.88 9.71 15.89
N PRO A 14 -1.13 8.75 16.80
CA PRO A 14 -1.64 9.06 18.15
C PRO A 14 -0.68 9.89 19.00
N SER A 15 0.61 9.94 18.64
CA SER A 15 1.63 10.74 19.33
C SER A 15 1.80 12.14 18.73
N ASP A 16 1.11 12.45 17.64
CA ASP A 16 1.11 13.80 17.07
C ASP A 16 0.38 14.79 17.99
N ALA A 17 1.07 15.86 18.35
CA ALA A 17 0.53 16.94 19.16
C ALA A 17 -0.49 17.80 18.39
N GLY A 18 -0.43 17.81 17.05
CA GLY A 18 -1.36 18.52 16.17
C GLY A 18 -2.75 17.88 16.11
N GLY A 19 -2.85 16.58 16.39
CA GLY A 19 -4.10 15.83 16.40
C GLY A 19 -4.60 15.48 15.00
N GLU A 20 -3.81 14.71 14.26
CA GLU A 20 -4.18 14.20 12.93
C GLU A 20 -5.37 13.21 12.94
N PRO A 21 -6.35 13.38 12.03
CA PRO A 21 -7.42 12.39 11.83
C PRO A 21 -6.90 11.14 11.12
N ASP A 22 -7.43 9.97 11.47
CA ASP A 22 -7.21 8.76 10.67
C ASP A 22 -7.87 8.84 9.28
N LEU A 23 -7.37 8.03 8.34
CA LEU A 23 -7.84 7.99 6.94
C LEU A 23 -9.35 7.67 6.85
N ALA A 24 -9.85 6.82 7.74
CA ALA A 24 -11.27 6.49 7.80
C ALA A 24 -12.14 7.69 8.21
N SER A 25 -11.66 8.52 9.13
CA SER A 25 -12.31 9.74 9.59
C SER A 25 -12.31 10.82 8.51
N MET A 26 -11.18 10.98 7.82
CA MET A 26 -11.11 11.87 6.64
C MET A 26 -12.10 11.41 5.55
N THR A 27 -12.17 10.10 5.30
CA THR A 27 -13.10 9.52 4.32
C THR A 27 -14.56 9.81 4.69
N ARG A 28 -14.96 9.57 5.94
CA ARG A 28 -16.33 9.89 6.43
C ARG A 28 -16.64 11.38 6.29
N ALA A 29 -15.71 12.25 6.67
CA ALA A 29 -15.89 13.69 6.59
C ALA A 29 -16.05 14.16 5.14
N ALA A 30 -15.23 13.63 4.22
CA ALA A 30 -15.32 13.93 2.79
C ALA A 30 -16.67 13.50 2.21
N ILE A 31 -17.09 12.25 2.45
CA ILE A 31 -18.38 11.73 1.97
C ILE A 31 -19.54 12.56 2.52
N ALA A 32 -19.55 12.87 3.83
CA ALA A 32 -20.59 13.68 4.46
C ALA A 32 -20.69 15.11 3.90
N ARG A 33 -19.61 15.62 3.31
CA ARG A 33 -19.61 16.92 2.61
C ARG A 33 -20.06 16.80 1.16
N LEU A 34 -19.48 15.85 0.43
CA LEU A 34 -19.68 15.66 -1.00
C LEU A 34 -21.08 15.15 -1.34
N SER A 35 -21.67 14.29 -0.49
CA SER A 35 -23.00 13.72 -0.66
C SER A 35 -24.13 14.75 -0.67
N ARG A 36 -23.86 15.99 -0.25
CA ARG A 36 -24.83 17.10 -0.31
C ARG A 36 -25.10 17.58 -1.73
N ASN A 37 -24.27 17.21 -2.70
CA ASN A 37 -24.49 17.56 -4.10
C ASN A 37 -25.45 16.54 -4.74
N PRO A 38 -26.66 16.96 -5.17
CA PRO A 38 -27.62 16.05 -5.83
C PRO A 38 -27.13 15.55 -7.19
N ASN A 39 -26.03 16.08 -7.71
CA ASN A 39 -25.38 15.59 -8.92
C ASN A 39 -24.37 14.46 -8.69
N GLY A 40 -24.17 14.02 -7.45
CA GLY A 40 -23.16 13.04 -7.07
C GLY A 40 -21.78 13.68 -6.93
N TYR A 41 -20.77 12.83 -6.74
CA TYR A 41 -19.39 13.23 -6.53
C TYR A 41 -18.42 12.16 -7.03
N VAL A 42 -17.16 12.56 -7.18
CA VAL A 42 -16.02 11.66 -7.30
C VAL A 42 -15.14 11.92 -6.07
N LEU A 43 -14.71 10.85 -5.42
CA LEU A 43 -13.82 10.91 -4.28
C LEU A 43 -12.66 9.96 -4.52
N LEU A 44 -11.43 10.47 -4.41
CA LEU A 44 -10.21 9.67 -4.34
C LEU A 44 -9.78 9.63 -2.87
N VAL A 45 -9.55 8.42 -2.37
CA VAL A 45 -8.96 8.17 -1.03
C VAL A 45 -7.70 7.37 -1.26
N GLU A 46 -6.59 7.86 -0.74
CA GLU A 46 -5.27 7.28 -0.97
C GLU A 46 -4.61 6.90 0.36
N GLY A 47 -4.18 5.65 0.48
CA GLY A 47 -3.32 5.17 1.56
C GLY A 47 -1.85 5.42 1.24
N GLY A 48 -1.47 6.66 0.90
CA GLY A 48 -0.18 6.96 0.25
C GLY A 48 1.05 6.64 1.10
N ARG A 49 0.90 6.53 2.42
CA ARG A 49 1.98 6.13 3.31
C ARG A 49 2.35 4.64 3.22
N ILE A 50 1.53 3.79 2.57
CA ILE A 50 1.88 2.38 2.31
C ILE A 50 3.19 2.30 1.52
N ASP A 51 3.27 3.07 0.42
CA ASP A 51 4.44 3.18 -0.44
C ASP A 51 5.68 3.67 0.31
N HIS A 52 5.54 4.79 1.05
CA HIS A 52 6.65 5.33 1.84
C HIS A 52 7.23 4.33 2.84
N ALA A 53 6.37 3.53 3.51
CA ALA A 53 6.83 2.53 4.45
C ALA A 53 7.56 1.36 3.75
N HIS A 54 7.13 0.99 2.54
CA HIS A 54 7.86 0.01 1.74
C HIS A 54 9.23 0.55 1.30
N HIS A 55 9.30 1.77 0.79
CA HIS A 55 10.57 2.46 0.47
C HIS A 55 11.56 2.46 1.64
N GLU A 56 11.05 2.67 2.86
CA GLU A 56 11.81 2.63 4.10
C GLU A 56 12.21 1.21 4.55
N GLY A 57 11.76 0.16 3.86
CA GLY A 57 11.97 -1.25 4.25
C GLY A 57 11.25 -1.63 5.55
N ASN A 58 10.15 -0.96 5.90
CA ASN A 58 9.43 -1.10 7.16
C ASN A 58 8.04 -1.73 6.94
N ALA A 59 7.98 -3.06 6.92
CA ALA A 59 6.72 -3.78 6.72
C ALA A 59 5.74 -3.61 7.89
N TYR A 60 6.20 -3.28 9.10
CA TYR A 60 5.29 -2.98 10.22
C TYR A 60 4.38 -1.81 9.85
N ARG A 61 4.98 -0.70 9.39
CA ARG A 61 4.24 0.49 8.97
C ARG A 61 3.47 0.24 7.68
N ALA A 62 4.07 -0.41 6.67
CA ALA A 62 3.38 -0.64 5.41
C ALA A 62 2.09 -1.45 5.57
N LEU A 63 2.12 -2.50 6.39
CA LEU A 63 0.93 -3.29 6.72
C LEU A 63 -0.06 -2.52 7.60
N GLY A 64 0.44 -1.70 8.55
CA GLY A 64 -0.39 -0.80 9.35
C GLY A 64 -1.17 0.21 8.50
N GLU A 65 -0.50 0.86 7.54
CA GLU A 65 -1.13 1.78 6.59
C GLU A 65 -2.12 1.06 5.67
N THR A 66 -1.82 -0.18 5.29
CA THR A 66 -2.75 -1.02 4.50
C THR A 66 -4.03 -1.32 5.28
N ILE A 67 -3.92 -1.56 6.59
CA ILE A 67 -5.08 -1.70 7.48
C ILE A 67 -5.85 -0.38 7.56
N ALA A 68 -5.18 0.77 7.68
CA ALA A 68 -5.82 2.08 7.69
C ALA A 68 -6.60 2.35 6.39
N LEU A 69 -6.07 1.97 5.22
CA LEU A 69 -6.79 2.01 3.95
C LEU A 69 -7.99 1.06 3.93
N SER A 70 -7.83 -0.17 4.45
CA SER A 70 -8.95 -1.13 4.57
C SER A 70 -10.09 -0.58 5.43
N ASP A 71 -9.75 0.09 6.54
CA ASP A 71 -10.72 0.74 7.42
C ASP A 71 -11.39 1.95 6.75
N ALA A 72 -10.66 2.70 5.93
CA ALA A 72 -11.22 3.77 5.11
C ALA A 72 -12.19 3.24 4.04
N VAL A 73 -11.88 2.13 3.39
CA VAL A 73 -12.80 1.44 2.47
C VAL A 73 -14.06 0.99 3.21
N ARG A 74 -13.93 0.38 4.41
CA ARG A 74 -15.07 0.00 5.24
C ARG A 74 -15.93 1.21 5.61
N ALA A 75 -15.29 2.33 5.94
CA ALA A 75 -15.98 3.57 6.23
C ALA A 75 -16.73 4.14 5.02
N ALA A 76 -16.14 4.06 3.81
CA ALA A 76 -16.80 4.47 2.58
C ALA A 76 -18.01 3.59 2.25
N VAL A 77 -17.86 2.27 2.34
CA VAL A 77 -18.96 1.30 2.15
C VAL A 77 -20.10 1.56 3.12
N ALA A 78 -19.81 1.84 4.40
CA ALA A 78 -20.83 2.14 5.39
C ALA A 78 -21.52 3.51 5.19
N ALA A 79 -20.84 4.47 4.53
CA ALA A 79 -21.32 5.82 4.33
C ALA A 79 -22.01 6.05 2.96
N THR A 80 -22.13 5.01 2.13
CA THR A 80 -22.67 5.08 0.77
C THR A 80 -23.64 3.94 0.49
N SER A 81 -24.41 4.03 -0.60
CA SER A 81 -25.31 2.95 -1.03
C SER A 81 -24.68 2.17 -2.19
N PRO A 82 -24.64 0.83 -2.15
CA PRO A 82 -24.20 0.03 -3.29
C PRO A 82 -25.13 0.14 -4.51
N ASP A 83 -26.33 0.72 -4.35
CA ASP A 83 -27.27 0.92 -5.45
C ASP A 83 -26.88 2.10 -6.36
N ASP A 84 -26.14 3.08 -5.84
CA ASP A 84 -25.81 4.31 -6.55
C ASP A 84 -24.32 4.70 -6.53
N THR A 85 -23.50 3.97 -5.78
CA THR A 85 -22.08 4.29 -5.60
C THR A 85 -21.21 3.15 -6.11
N LEU A 86 -20.37 3.42 -7.11
CA LEU A 86 -19.26 2.55 -7.50
C LEU A 86 -18.06 2.83 -6.60
N ILE A 87 -17.60 1.82 -5.87
CA ILE A 87 -16.33 1.85 -5.14
C ILE A 87 -15.34 0.93 -5.87
N VAL A 88 -14.16 1.46 -6.21
CA VAL A 88 -13.04 0.71 -6.78
C VAL A 88 -11.84 0.87 -5.85
N VAL A 89 -11.19 -0.23 -5.52
CA VAL A 89 -9.93 -0.28 -4.76
C VAL A 89 -8.87 -0.91 -5.67
N THR A 90 -7.72 -0.27 -5.78
CA THR A 90 -6.57 -0.73 -6.57
C THR A 90 -5.29 -0.21 -5.93
N ALA A 91 -4.15 -0.68 -6.41
CA ALA A 91 -2.87 0.03 -6.27
C ALA A 91 -2.48 0.68 -7.60
N ASP A 92 -1.55 1.63 -7.53
CA ASP A 92 -0.86 2.21 -8.67
C ASP A 92 0.35 1.37 -9.12
N HIS A 93 1.02 0.71 -8.18
CA HIS A 93 2.04 -0.32 -8.41
C HIS A 93 2.23 -1.24 -7.18
N SER A 94 3.08 -2.25 -7.30
CA SER A 94 3.46 -3.16 -6.21
C SER A 94 4.78 -2.71 -5.56
N HIS A 95 5.37 -3.56 -4.71
CA HIS A 95 6.71 -3.43 -4.14
C HIS A 95 7.44 -4.78 -4.19
N THR A 96 8.74 -4.80 -3.91
CA THR A 96 9.54 -6.03 -3.85
C THR A 96 9.36 -6.82 -2.54
N LEU A 97 8.30 -6.53 -1.77
CA LEU A 97 7.95 -7.29 -0.57
C LEU A 97 7.60 -8.73 -0.95
N SER A 98 8.25 -9.69 -0.31
CA SER A 98 7.93 -11.10 -0.46
C SER A 98 7.48 -11.74 0.85
N PHE A 99 6.60 -12.73 0.72
CA PHE A 99 6.03 -13.53 1.79
C PHE A 99 6.59 -14.95 1.63
N GLY A 100 7.63 -15.26 2.42
CA GLY A 100 8.41 -16.48 2.28
C GLY A 100 8.24 -17.49 3.41
N GLY A 101 8.94 -18.62 3.24
CA GLY A 101 8.96 -19.71 4.20
C GLY A 101 7.70 -20.58 4.21
N TYR A 102 7.57 -21.42 5.23
CA TYR A 102 6.41 -22.28 5.46
C TYR A 102 5.86 -22.05 6.88
N PRO A 103 5.48 -20.80 7.23
CA PRO A 103 4.99 -20.51 8.57
C PRO A 103 3.69 -21.26 8.85
N VAL A 104 3.55 -21.75 10.08
CA VAL A 104 2.28 -22.33 10.55
C VAL A 104 1.19 -21.27 10.58
N ARG A 105 -0.07 -21.71 10.48
CA ARG A 105 -1.21 -20.82 10.65
C ARG A 105 -1.16 -20.14 12.02
N GLY A 106 -1.27 -18.81 12.02
CA GLY A 106 -1.19 -18.00 13.25
C GLY A 106 0.23 -17.54 13.62
N ASN A 107 1.26 -17.91 12.83
CA ASN A 107 2.58 -17.29 12.95
C ASN A 107 2.46 -15.76 12.74
N PRO A 108 3.06 -14.93 13.61
CA PRO A 108 3.07 -13.48 13.40
C PRO A 108 3.71 -13.12 12.06
N ILE A 109 3.03 -12.32 11.24
CA ILE A 109 3.49 -12.00 9.88
C ILE A 109 4.83 -11.25 9.86
N LEU A 110 5.08 -10.41 10.88
CA LEU A 110 6.35 -9.70 11.07
C LEU A 110 7.43 -10.56 11.76
N GLY A 111 7.07 -11.76 12.21
CA GLY A 111 7.93 -12.65 12.95
C GLY A 111 8.90 -13.44 12.07
N THR A 112 9.85 -14.10 12.74
CA THR A 112 10.56 -15.23 12.14
C THR A 112 9.61 -16.37 11.79
N VAL A 113 10.01 -17.21 10.86
CA VAL A 113 9.20 -18.35 10.42
C VAL A 113 9.22 -19.43 11.50
N HIS A 114 8.05 -19.84 11.99
CA HIS A 114 7.88 -21.07 12.74
C HIS A 114 7.09 -22.06 11.89
N GLY A 115 7.67 -23.23 11.60
CA GLY A 115 7.11 -24.22 10.67
C GLY A 115 6.92 -25.60 11.32
N HIS A 116 6.13 -26.46 10.67
CA HIS A 116 5.98 -27.85 11.08
C HIS A 116 7.25 -28.67 10.79
N ARG A 117 7.64 -29.52 11.74
CA ARG A 117 8.68 -30.53 11.58
C ARG A 117 8.07 -31.90 11.27
N ALA A 118 8.92 -32.84 10.84
CA ALA A 118 8.50 -34.18 10.44
C ALA A 118 7.85 -34.98 11.59
N ASP A 119 8.19 -34.66 12.83
CA ASP A 119 7.61 -35.25 14.05
C ASP A 119 6.30 -34.57 14.51
N GLY A 120 5.81 -33.59 13.75
CA GLY A 120 4.58 -32.85 14.04
C GLY A 120 4.76 -31.65 14.98
N THR A 121 5.96 -31.42 15.52
CA THR A 121 6.23 -30.25 16.36
C THR A 121 6.29 -28.96 15.52
N VAL A 122 6.14 -27.81 16.20
CA VAL A 122 6.32 -26.49 15.61
C VAL A 122 7.57 -25.87 16.21
N GLU A 123 8.53 -25.52 15.35
CA GLU A 123 9.80 -24.95 15.77
C GLU A 123 10.17 -23.77 14.87
N GLN A 124 11.07 -22.92 15.36
CA GLN A 124 11.66 -21.85 14.53
C GLN A 124 12.39 -22.48 13.34
N SER A 125 12.09 -22.02 12.14
CA SER A 125 12.75 -22.44 10.91
C SER A 125 14.08 -21.72 10.76
N LEU A 126 15.09 -22.46 10.34
CA LEU A 126 16.43 -21.96 10.07
C LEU A 126 16.71 -22.04 8.58
N ASP A 127 17.52 -21.12 8.07
CA ASP A 127 18.06 -21.18 6.72
C ASP A 127 19.20 -22.22 6.61
N GLY A 128 19.79 -22.34 5.42
CA GLY A 128 20.92 -23.24 5.17
C GLY A 128 22.21 -22.88 5.93
N LEU A 129 22.29 -21.69 6.53
CA LEU A 129 23.38 -21.24 7.39
C LEU A 129 23.08 -21.46 8.88
N GLY A 130 21.93 -22.06 9.21
CA GLY A 130 21.51 -22.30 10.59
C GLY A 130 20.96 -21.06 11.31
N ARG A 131 20.51 -20.03 10.58
CA ARG A 131 20.00 -18.77 11.17
C ARG A 131 18.48 -18.63 10.98
N PRO A 132 17.74 -18.11 11.96
CA PRO A 132 16.34 -17.78 11.77
C PRO A 132 16.15 -16.73 10.68
N TYR A 133 15.00 -16.78 9.99
CA TYR A 133 14.64 -15.81 8.96
C TYR A 133 13.19 -15.38 9.07
N THR A 134 12.91 -14.16 8.62
CA THR A 134 11.59 -13.53 8.68
C THR A 134 10.65 -14.07 7.61
N THR A 135 9.35 -14.06 7.92
CA THR A 135 8.31 -14.36 6.92
C THR A 135 8.32 -13.32 5.81
N LEU A 136 8.59 -12.05 6.15
CA LEU A 136 8.67 -10.95 5.20
C LEU A 136 10.12 -10.56 4.92
N ASN A 137 10.45 -10.30 3.66
CA ASN A 137 11.70 -9.69 3.22
C ASN A 137 11.46 -8.81 1.99
N TYR A 138 12.45 -7.98 1.62
CA TYR A 138 12.42 -7.25 0.36
C TYR A 138 13.58 -7.68 -0.53
N ALA A 139 13.44 -7.52 -1.84
CA ALA A 139 14.55 -7.82 -2.77
C ALA A 139 15.69 -6.81 -2.61
N ASN A 140 15.37 -5.55 -2.35
CA ASN A 140 16.34 -4.46 -2.23
C ASN A 140 15.88 -3.42 -1.19
N GLY A 141 16.74 -2.45 -0.89
CA GLY A 141 16.40 -1.32 -0.01
C GLY A 141 17.30 -1.19 1.22
N PRO A 142 16.93 -0.30 2.15
CA PRO A 142 17.79 0.12 3.25
C PRO A 142 17.94 -0.93 4.36
N GLY A 143 17.13 -2.00 4.35
CA GLY A 143 17.26 -3.14 5.26
C GLY A 143 18.45 -4.08 4.95
N TYR A 144 19.31 -3.73 3.99
CA TYR A 144 20.50 -4.53 3.67
C TYR A 144 21.42 -4.66 4.87
N VAL A 145 21.82 -5.90 5.19
CA VAL A 145 22.44 -6.22 6.49
C VAL A 145 23.89 -5.78 6.62
N GLY A 146 24.58 -5.45 5.52
CA GLY A 146 25.95 -4.95 5.55
C GLY A 146 26.08 -3.59 6.27
N ALA A 147 27.27 -3.24 6.74
CA ALA A 147 27.48 -1.93 7.38
C ALA A 147 27.25 -0.78 6.39
N SER A 148 26.68 0.34 6.86
CA SER A 148 26.51 1.58 6.09
C SER A 148 27.05 2.79 6.86
N ASP A 149 26.92 3.97 6.28
CA ASP A 149 27.17 5.25 6.95
C ASP A 149 26.17 5.56 8.09
N LYS A 150 25.07 4.82 8.18
CA LYS A 150 24.04 5.01 9.20
C LYS A 150 24.09 3.96 10.31
N GLN A 151 24.35 2.70 9.98
CA GLN A 151 24.25 1.58 10.93
C GLN A 151 25.34 0.52 10.71
N PRO A 152 25.86 -0.10 11.80
CA PRO A 152 26.82 -1.19 11.70
C PRO A 152 26.22 -2.42 11.01
N GLU A 153 27.07 -3.36 10.58
CA GLU A 153 26.62 -4.65 10.03
C GLU A 153 25.72 -5.40 11.03
N GLY A 154 24.62 -5.96 10.53
CA GLY A 154 23.61 -6.66 11.32
C GLY A 154 22.17 -6.28 10.95
N SER A 155 21.23 -6.71 11.78
CA SER A 155 19.81 -6.36 11.63
C SER A 155 19.60 -4.84 11.71
N LYS A 156 18.81 -4.28 10.81
CA LYS A 156 18.58 -2.83 10.73
C LYS A 156 17.33 -2.40 11.49
N HIS A 157 17.41 -1.23 12.10
CA HIS A 157 16.33 -0.65 12.91
C HIS A 157 16.24 0.84 12.66
N TYR A 158 15.03 1.39 12.73
CA TYR A 158 14.72 2.79 12.44
C TYR A 158 14.98 3.13 10.96
N PRO A 159 13.91 3.45 10.19
CA PRO A 159 14.03 3.90 8.82
C PRO A 159 15.14 4.93 8.62
N HIS A 160 15.94 4.74 7.58
CA HIS A 160 17.09 5.57 7.28
C HIS A 160 17.44 5.50 5.79
N ILE A 161 18.15 6.50 5.32
CA ILE A 161 18.64 6.60 3.93
C ILE A 161 20.13 6.27 3.96
N ILE A 162 20.57 5.26 3.20
CA ILE A 162 21.98 4.87 3.08
C ILE A 162 22.65 5.52 1.87
N GLU A 163 23.92 5.89 2.01
CA GLU A 163 24.74 6.45 0.91
C GLU A 163 25.92 5.53 0.57
N SER A 164 26.50 4.87 1.57
CA SER A 164 27.75 4.10 1.40
C SER A 164 27.66 2.71 2.05
N PRO A 165 26.91 1.76 1.46
CA PRO A 165 26.85 0.38 1.95
C PRO A 165 28.15 -0.38 1.70
N ARG A 166 28.51 -1.26 2.62
CA ARG A 166 29.58 -2.26 2.47
C ARG A 166 28.96 -3.65 2.40
N ALA A 167 29.55 -4.52 1.59
CA ALA A 167 29.12 -5.91 1.51
C ALA A 167 29.11 -6.56 2.91
N ALA A 168 28.02 -7.25 3.22
CA ALA A 168 27.92 -8.03 4.44
C ALA A 168 28.95 -9.17 4.41
N GLN A 169 29.62 -9.40 5.54
CA GLN A 169 30.48 -10.57 5.73
C GLN A 169 29.64 -11.80 6.06
N ASP A 170 28.51 -11.59 6.75
CA ASP A 170 27.61 -12.65 7.19
C ASP A 170 26.17 -12.13 7.35
N ARG A 171 25.19 -13.03 7.31
CA ARG A 171 23.78 -12.69 7.58
C ARG A 171 23.57 -12.62 9.09
N PRO A 172 22.87 -11.64 9.70
CA PRO A 172 22.72 -11.60 11.16
C PRO A 172 21.92 -12.80 11.71
N ASP A 173 22.23 -13.21 12.93
CA ASP A 173 21.41 -14.17 13.67
C ASP A 173 20.25 -13.44 14.35
N LEU A 174 19.02 -13.76 13.92
CA LEU A 174 17.79 -13.12 14.40
C LEU A 174 17.24 -13.75 15.69
N THR A 175 17.89 -14.75 16.29
CA THR A 175 17.41 -15.47 17.48
C THR A 175 17.07 -14.53 18.66
N ARG A 176 17.80 -13.42 18.80
CA ARG A 176 17.59 -12.43 19.87
C ARG A 176 17.15 -11.06 19.35
N VAL A 177 16.70 -10.99 18.10
CA VAL A 177 16.21 -9.77 17.49
C VAL A 177 14.68 -9.78 17.55
N ASP A 178 14.10 -8.72 18.10
CA ASP A 178 12.66 -8.52 17.98
C ASP A 178 12.33 -8.04 16.56
N THR A 179 12.01 -8.98 15.69
CA THR A 179 11.63 -8.67 14.29
C THR A 179 10.23 -8.09 14.17
N THR A 180 9.45 -8.08 15.26
CA THR A 180 8.09 -7.55 15.31
C THR A 180 8.03 -6.08 15.76
N ALA A 181 9.16 -5.54 16.20
CA ALA A 181 9.26 -4.16 16.63
C ALA A 181 8.93 -3.18 15.49
N PRO A 182 8.24 -2.05 15.76
CA PRO A 182 7.96 -1.02 14.76
C PRO A 182 9.22 -0.43 14.12
N SER A 183 10.36 -0.50 14.80
CA SER A 183 11.64 -0.03 14.27
C SER A 183 12.30 -1.02 13.30
N TYR A 184 11.97 -2.31 13.37
CA TYR A 184 12.68 -3.33 12.59
C TYR A 184 12.48 -3.13 11.09
N MET A 185 13.58 -3.19 10.35
CA MET A 185 13.58 -3.13 8.89
C MET A 185 13.90 -4.52 8.35
N GLN A 186 13.02 -5.05 7.50
CA GLN A 186 13.18 -6.40 6.96
C GLN A 186 14.46 -6.50 6.12
N GLU A 187 15.13 -7.65 6.21
CA GLU A 187 16.38 -7.90 5.48
C GLU A 187 16.17 -7.81 3.97
N THR A 188 17.20 -7.30 3.28
CA THR A 188 17.21 -7.18 1.82
C THR A 188 18.48 -7.77 1.21
N ILE A 189 18.42 -8.10 -0.09
CA ILE A 189 19.56 -8.69 -0.82
C ILE A 189 20.44 -7.58 -1.42
N SER A 190 19.82 -6.59 -2.07
CA SER A 190 20.54 -5.49 -2.74
C SER A 190 20.45 -4.19 -1.93
N PRO A 191 21.59 -3.58 -1.54
CA PRO A 191 21.58 -2.33 -0.80
C PRO A 191 21.14 -1.17 -1.69
N LEU A 192 20.06 -0.49 -1.30
CA LEU A 192 19.61 0.77 -1.91
C LEU A 192 19.17 1.75 -0.81
N SER A 193 19.23 3.03 -1.13
CA SER A 193 18.79 4.11 -0.22
C SER A 193 17.29 4.03 0.10
N ASN A 194 16.50 3.57 -0.88
CA ASN A 194 15.10 3.23 -0.75
C ASN A 194 14.88 1.88 -1.44
N GLU A 195 13.94 1.10 -0.92
CA GLU A 195 13.40 -0.04 -1.64
C GLU A 195 12.69 0.43 -2.94
N THR A 196 12.55 -0.43 -3.94
CA THR A 196 11.95 -0.07 -5.24
C THR A 196 10.54 -0.62 -5.43
N HIS A 197 9.73 0.06 -6.24
CA HIS A 197 8.43 -0.49 -6.67
C HIS A 197 8.59 -1.87 -7.36
N GLY A 198 7.52 -2.66 -7.26
CA GLY A 198 7.32 -3.93 -7.96
C GLY A 198 6.57 -3.70 -9.28
N GLY A 199 6.96 -4.47 -10.30
CA GLY A 199 6.36 -4.39 -11.65
C GLY A 199 5.34 -5.50 -11.94
N ASP A 200 4.95 -6.27 -10.92
CA ASP A 200 3.88 -7.26 -11.00
C ASP A 200 2.49 -6.60 -11.08
N ASP A 201 1.54 -7.34 -11.66
CA ASP A 201 0.15 -6.92 -11.75
C ASP A 201 -0.46 -6.74 -10.34
N VAL A 202 -1.21 -5.65 -10.15
CA VAL A 202 -1.91 -5.36 -8.89
C VAL A 202 -3.39 -5.71 -8.96
N GLY A 203 -3.99 -6.02 -7.81
CA GLY A 203 -5.41 -6.35 -7.72
C GLY A 203 -6.32 -5.13 -7.89
N ILE A 204 -7.48 -5.36 -8.52
CA ILE A 204 -8.58 -4.40 -8.60
C ILE A 204 -9.82 -5.05 -8.01
N TRP A 205 -10.43 -4.41 -7.00
CA TRP A 205 -11.68 -4.83 -6.38
C TRP A 205 -12.73 -3.77 -6.58
N ALA A 206 -13.97 -4.17 -6.90
CA ALA A 206 -15.06 -3.21 -7.11
C ALA A 206 -16.41 -3.70 -6.58
N THR A 207 -17.25 -2.74 -6.17
CA THR A 207 -18.65 -2.97 -5.80
C THR A 207 -19.53 -1.82 -6.29
N GLY A 208 -20.83 -2.08 -6.44
CA GLY A 208 -21.82 -1.09 -6.91
C GLY A 208 -21.97 -1.03 -8.44
N PRO A 209 -22.62 0.01 -8.99
CA PRO A 209 -22.96 0.08 -10.41
C PRO A 209 -21.73 0.03 -11.31
N GLY A 210 -21.72 -0.87 -12.29
CA GLY A 210 -20.60 -1.03 -13.24
C GLY A 210 -19.44 -1.91 -12.74
N SER A 211 -19.45 -2.35 -11.49
CA SER A 211 -18.39 -3.22 -10.91
C SER A 211 -18.18 -4.53 -11.67
N ALA A 212 -19.20 -5.08 -12.33
CA ALA A 212 -19.10 -6.28 -13.16
C ALA A 212 -18.13 -6.15 -14.37
N ALA A 213 -17.73 -4.92 -14.72
CA ALA A 213 -16.70 -4.68 -15.73
C ALA A 213 -15.28 -4.97 -15.22
N VAL A 214 -15.06 -4.99 -13.89
CA VAL A 214 -13.80 -5.36 -13.26
C VAL A 214 -13.71 -6.88 -13.22
N ARG A 215 -13.08 -7.48 -14.24
CA ARG A 215 -12.91 -8.94 -14.38
C ARG A 215 -11.72 -9.27 -15.28
N GLY A 216 -11.06 -10.39 -14.98
CA GLY A 216 -9.88 -10.83 -15.73
C GLY A 216 -8.69 -9.90 -15.54
N ASN A 217 -7.82 -9.83 -16.56
CA ASN A 217 -6.66 -8.93 -16.57
C ASN A 217 -7.03 -7.68 -17.39
N LEU A 218 -6.71 -6.52 -16.83
CA LEU A 218 -7.04 -5.22 -17.41
C LEU A 218 -5.78 -4.35 -17.40
N GLU A 219 -5.57 -3.61 -18.48
CA GLU A 219 -4.61 -2.51 -18.47
C GLU A 219 -5.04 -1.46 -17.44
N GLN A 220 -4.08 -0.87 -16.71
CA GLN A 220 -4.40 0.06 -15.62
C GLN A 220 -5.25 1.26 -16.10
N ASN A 221 -5.02 1.74 -17.33
CA ASN A 221 -5.82 2.83 -17.90
C ASN A 221 -7.30 2.44 -18.12
N ALA A 222 -7.64 1.14 -18.15
CA ALA A 222 -9.03 0.69 -18.24
C ALA A 222 -9.87 1.10 -17.02
N ILE A 223 -9.25 1.28 -15.85
CA ILE A 223 -9.94 1.73 -14.62
C ILE A 223 -10.66 3.06 -14.85
N PHE A 224 -10.00 4.00 -15.52
CA PHE A 224 -10.59 5.28 -15.90
C PHE A 224 -11.84 5.10 -16.77
N HIS A 225 -11.78 4.22 -17.76
CA HIS A 225 -12.93 3.96 -18.64
C HIS A 225 -14.08 3.29 -17.88
N ILE A 226 -13.80 2.37 -16.95
CA ILE A 226 -14.83 1.75 -16.11
C ILE A 226 -15.54 2.80 -15.25
N LEU A 227 -14.78 3.66 -14.55
CA LEU A 227 -15.34 4.75 -13.74
C LEU A 227 -16.21 5.70 -14.56
N LEU A 228 -15.76 6.06 -15.76
CA LEU A 228 -16.52 6.92 -16.67
C LEU A 228 -17.80 6.26 -17.17
N GLN A 229 -17.73 4.99 -17.60
CA GLN A 229 -18.91 4.28 -18.09
C GLN A 229 -19.96 4.07 -16.99
N ALA A 230 -19.51 3.85 -15.75
CA ALA A 230 -20.38 3.77 -14.58
C ALA A 230 -20.97 5.12 -14.13
N THR A 231 -20.47 6.24 -14.66
CA THR A 231 -20.89 7.60 -14.27
C THR A 231 -21.48 8.37 -15.47
N PRO A 232 -22.76 8.17 -15.84
CA PRO A 232 -23.35 8.74 -17.06
C PRO A 232 -23.23 10.27 -17.17
N LYS A 233 -23.34 11.00 -16.04
CA LYS A 233 -23.19 12.46 -16.01
C LYS A 233 -21.77 12.90 -16.40
N LEU A 234 -20.75 12.20 -15.90
CA LEU A 234 -19.35 12.49 -16.19
C LEU A 234 -19.00 12.09 -17.64
N ARG A 235 -19.46 10.93 -18.09
CA ARG A 235 -19.34 10.51 -19.50
C ARG A 235 -19.95 11.55 -20.46
N ALA A 236 -21.17 12.02 -20.17
CA ALA A 236 -21.82 13.03 -20.99
C ALA A 236 -21.05 14.37 -20.99
N ALA A 237 -20.42 14.74 -19.87
CA ALA A 237 -19.56 15.92 -19.81
C ALA A 237 -18.28 15.76 -20.64
N ALA A 238 -17.62 14.59 -20.56
CA ALA A 238 -16.44 14.27 -21.37
C ALA A 238 -16.75 14.29 -22.88
N CYS A 239 -17.89 13.74 -23.29
CA CYS A 239 -18.30 13.77 -24.70
C CYS A 239 -18.63 15.18 -25.21
N ARG A 240 -19.27 16.03 -24.37
CA ARG A 240 -19.48 17.44 -24.73
C ARG A 240 -18.17 18.22 -24.87
N ALA A 241 -17.11 17.81 -24.18
CA ALA A 241 -15.78 18.38 -24.32
C ALA A 241 -14.99 17.86 -25.54
N GLY A 242 -15.63 17.06 -26.42
CA GLY A 242 -15.00 16.54 -27.65
C GLY A 242 -14.10 15.33 -27.43
N GLY A 243 -14.15 14.70 -26.25
CA GLY A 243 -13.26 13.58 -25.89
C GLY A 243 -13.73 12.19 -26.33
N CYS A 244 -14.88 12.07 -27.00
CA CYS A 244 -15.52 10.79 -27.29
C CYS A 244 -15.44 10.37 -28.77
N ASP A 245 -15.38 9.07 -28.99
CA ASP A 245 -15.52 8.45 -30.32
C ASP A 245 -16.98 8.47 -30.81
N ALA A 246 -17.22 7.91 -32.01
CA ALA A 246 -18.55 7.82 -32.61
C ALA A 246 -19.57 7.00 -31.79
N ASN A 247 -19.10 6.17 -30.86
CA ASN A 247 -19.93 5.35 -29.97
C ASN A 247 -20.19 6.05 -28.62
N GLY A 248 -19.73 7.30 -28.44
CA GLY A 248 -19.86 8.02 -27.17
C GLY A 248 -18.94 7.48 -26.07
N VAL A 249 -17.85 6.80 -26.45
CA VAL A 249 -16.83 6.31 -25.54
C VAL A 249 -15.72 7.37 -25.44
N PRO A 250 -15.40 7.87 -24.24
CA PRO A 250 -14.24 8.74 -24.06
C PRO A 250 -12.96 8.01 -24.45
N VAL A 251 -12.26 8.49 -25.48
CA VAL A 251 -11.01 7.88 -26.02
C VAL A 251 -9.83 8.86 -26.04
N SER A 252 -10.07 10.14 -25.77
CA SER A 252 -9.04 11.15 -25.62
C SER A 252 -9.18 11.87 -24.29
N MET A 253 -8.05 12.30 -23.73
CA MET A 253 -8.08 13.22 -22.60
C MET A 253 -8.73 14.54 -23.07
N PRO A 254 -9.74 15.05 -22.36
CA PRO A 254 -10.29 16.36 -22.67
C PRO A 254 -9.16 17.39 -22.65
N ALA A 255 -9.11 18.28 -23.65
CA ALA A 255 -8.34 19.51 -23.50
C ALA A 255 -8.80 20.18 -22.19
N SER A 256 -7.86 20.72 -21.41
CA SER A 256 -8.14 21.30 -20.09
C SER A 256 -9.47 22.05 -20.08
N LEU A 257 -10.37 21.66 -19.16
CA LEU A 257 -11.65 22.33 -19.04
C LEU A 257 -11.38 23.83 -18.85
N PRO A 258 -11.95 24.72 -19.68
CA PRO A 258 -11.77 26.15 -19.49
C PRO A 258 -12.20 26.51 -18.06
N PRO A 259 -11.48 27.42 -17.38
CA PRO A 259 -11.84 27.80 -16.02
C PRO A 259 -13.31 28.25 -16.00
N LYS A 260 -14.06 27.77 -15.02
CA LYS A 260 -15.44 28.21 -14.81
C LYS A 260 -15.42 29.72 -14.57
N SER A 261 -16.15 30.45 -15.40
CA SER A 261 -16.51 31.86 -15.18
C SER A 261 -17.33 32.04 -13.92
#